data_AF-A0A853D103-F1
#
_entry.id   AF-A0A853D103-F1
#
_cell.length_a   1.000
_cell.length_b   1.000
_cell.length_c   1.000
_cell.angle_alpha   90.00
_cell.angle_beta   90.00
_cell.angle_gamma   90.00
#
_symmetry.space_group_name_H-M   'P 1'
#
loop_
_entity.id
_entity.type
_entity.pdbx_description
1 polymer ?
#
loop_
_entity_poly.entity_id
_entity_poly.type
_entity_poly.pdbx_seq_one_letter_code
_entity_poly.pdbx_strand_id
1 'polypeptide(L)'
;MYAVSFYDPDPDTTPERFQRIVEAYPRHKAYLDAFAAETGDVLMIGTFGDPGTQGSMAVFRSREAAERFRDSDPFFTEGLVYRSRILDWDPIVFAES
;
A
#
# COMPACT_ATOMS: atom_id res chain seq x y z
N MET A 1 -3.44 -3.10 17.92
CA MET A 1 -2.88 -1.92 17.25
C MET A 1 -3.02 -2.13 15.76
N TYR A 2 -3.56 -1.16 15.03
CA TYR A 2 -3.67 -1.23 13.57
C TYR A 2 -2.31 -0.93 12.94
N ALA A 3 -2.22 -1.02 11.62
CA ALA A 3 -1.08 -0.49 10.89
C ALA A 3 -1.54 0.35 9.69
N VAL A 4 -0.73 1.35 9.35
CA VAL A 4 -0.85 2.08 8.10
C VAL A 4 0.35 1.79 7.21
N SER A 5 0.09 1.48 5.95
CA SER A 5 1.11 1.31 4.92
C SER A 5 1.05 2.49 3.96
N PHE A 6 2.21 2.95 3.51
CA PHE A 6 2.35 3.95 2.46
C PHE A 6 3.23 3.41 1.34
N TYR A 7 2.79 3.63 0.11
CA TYR A 7 3.67 3.63 -1.06
C TYR A 7 3.86 5.07 -1.51
N ASP A 8 5.07 5.58 -1.29
CA ASP A 8 5.43 6.92 -1.72
C ASP A 8 5.78 6.89 -3.22
N PRO A 9 5.39 7.93 -3.97
CA PRO A 9 5.72 8.05 -5.38
C PRO A 9 7.20 8.34 -5.58
N ASP A 10 7.73 7.96 -6.73
CA ASP A 10 9.05 8.40 -7.17
C ASP A 10 8.99 9.89 -7.55
N PRO A 11 9.74 10.79 -6.90
CA PRO A 11 9.76 12.21 -7.29
C PRO A 11 10.26 12.43 -8.72
N ASP A 12 11.05 11.49 -9.26
CA ASP A 12 11.62 11.54 -10.60
C ASP A 12 10.91 10.55 -11.56
N THR A 13 9.64 10.20 -11.28
CA THR A 13 8.89 9.25 -12.10
C THR A 13 8.81 9.74 -13.55
N THR A 14 9.14 8.86 -14.49
CA THR A 14 8.94 9.12 -15.92
C THR A 14 7.59 8.57 -16.39
N PRO A 15 7.06 9.03 -17.53
CA PRO A 15 5.86 8.44 -18.13
C PRO A 15 5.97 6.92 -18.34
N GLU A 16 7.15 6.42 -18.71
CA GLU A 16 7.40 4.98 -18.90
C GLU A 16 7.35 4.22 -17.57
N ARG A 17 7.90 4.79 -16.49
CA ARG A 17 7.80 4.20 -15.14
C ARG A 17 6.35 4.16 -14.68
N PHE A 18 5.61 5.25 -14.89
CA PHE A 18 4.18 5.31 -14.56
C PHE A 18 3.35 4.30 -15.36
N GLN A 19 3.66 4.13 -16.65
CA GLN A 19 3.00 3.14 -17.50
C GLN A 19 3.17 1.71 -16.97
N ARG A 20 4.34 1.36 -16.41
CA ARG A 20 4.55 0.04 -15.78
C ARG A 20 3.67 -0.17 -14.55
N ILE A 21 3.39 0.90 -13.78
CA ILE A 21 2.42 0.85 -12.66
C ILE A 21 1.01 0.58 -13.21
N VAL A 22 0.61 1.26 -14.29
CA VAL A 22 -0.68 1.03 -14.95
C VAL A 22 -0.81 -0.42 -15.43
N GLU A 23 0.25 -0.99 -16.02
CA GLU A 23 0.28 -2.38 -16.49
C GLU A 23 0.26 -3.41 -15.36
N ALA A 24 0.79 -3.07 -14.18
CA ALA A 24 0.76 -3.92 -12.99
C ALA A 24 -0.56 -3.83 -12.21
N TYR A 25 -1.34 -2.76 -12.39
CA TYR A 25 -2.57 -2.53 -11.63
C TYR A 25 -3.58 -3.69 -11.68
N PRO A 26 -3.86 -4.34 -12.82
CA PRO A 26 -4.76 -5.50 -12.84
C PRO A 26 -4.29 -6.67 -11.95
N ARG A 27 -2.97 -6.91 -11.88
CA ARG A 27 -2.39 -7.95 -11.00
C ARG A 27 -2.49 -7.53 -9.55
N HIS A 28 -2.13 -6.29 -9.24
CA HIS A 28 -2.28 -5.71 -7.90
C HIS A 28 -3.73 -5.82 -7.41
N LYS A 29 -4.70 -5.45 -8.25
CA LYS A 29 -6.11 -5.51 -7.90
C LYS A 29 -6.59 -6.95 -7.67
N ALA A 30 -6.22 -7.89 -8.53
CA ALA A 30 -6.59 -9.29 -8.34
C ALA A 30 -6.02 -9.86 -7.04
N TYR A 31 -4.76 -9.53 -6.72
CA TYR A 31 -4.14 -9.89 -5.45
C TYR A 31 -4.84 -9.26 -4.25
N LEU A 32 -5.14 -7.96 -4.31
CA LEU A 32 -5.87 -7.23 -3.27
C LEU A 32 -7.24 -7.84 -3.00
N ASP A 33 -8.03 -8.09 -4.05
CA ASP A 33 -9.37 -8.65 -3.92
C ASP A 33 -9.32 -10.05 -3.24
N ALA A 34 -8.36 -10.89 -3.64
CA ALA A 34 -8.16 -12.21 -3.04
C ALA A 34 -7.70 -12.13 -1.57
N PHE A 35 -6.69 -11.29 -1.29
CA PHE A 35 -6.16 -11.10 0.06
C PHE A 35 -7.25 -10.54 1.00
N ALA A 36 -8.02 -9.56 0.55
CA ALA A 36 -9.11 -8.99 1.35
C ALA A 36 -10.20 -10.04 1.63
N ALA A 37 -10.58 -10.86 0.64
CA ALA A 37 -11.59 -11.89 0.79
C ALA A 37 -11.15 -13.05 1.71
N GLU A 38 -9.89 -13.48 1.62
CA GLU A 38 -9.35 -14.58 2.43
C GLU A 38 -9.20 -14.18 3.91
N THR A 39 -8.81 -12.93 4.17
CA THR A 39 -8.24 -12.54 5.46
C THR A 39 -9.12 -11.57 6.24
N GLY A 40 -9.82 -10.69 5.54
CA GLY A 40 -10.52 -9.56 6.15
C GLY A 40 -9.60 -8.53 6.82
N ASP A 41 -8.29 -8.55 6.53
CA ASP A 41 -7.29 -7.72 7.22
C ASP A 41 -7.12 -6.32 6.65
N VAL A 42 -7.52 -6.08 5.39
CA VAL A 42 -7.51 -4.76 4.75
C VAL A 42 -8.79 -4.01 5.14
N LEU A 43 -8.64 -2.90 5.86
CA LEU A 43 -9.78 -2.08 6.30
C LEU A 43 -10.13 -1.02 5.26
N MET A 44 -9.10 -0.33 4.74
CA MET A 44 -9.22 0.69 3.71
C MET A 44 -7.94 0.72 2.88
N ILE A 45 -8.05 0.99 1.59
CA ILE A 45 -6.90 1.14 0.68
C ILE A 45 -7.28 2.08 -0.46
N GLY A 46 -6.36 2.95 -0.85
CA GLY A 46 -6.57 3.84 -1.98
C GLY A 46 -5.39 4.74 -2.26
N THR A 47 -5.43 5.38 -3.42
CA THR A 47 -4.49 6.43 -3.77
C THR A 47 -4.85 7.73 -3.04
N PHE A 48 -3.85 8.57 -2.81
CA PHE A 48 -4.11 9.98 -2.59
C PHE A 48 -4.49 10.66 -3.92
N GLY A 49 -4.80 11.96 -3.88
CA GLY A 49 -5.39 12.73 -4.98
C GLY A 49 -4.81 12.42 -6.35
N ASP A 50 -3.62 12.94 -6.67
CA ASP A 50 -2.84 12.49 -7.82
C ASP A 50 -1.90 11.34 -7.39
N PRO A 51 -2.16 10.08 -7.81
CA PRO A 51 -1.36 8.94 -7.38
C PRO A 51 0.11 9.04 -7.78
N GLY A 52 0.41 9.67 -8.92
CA GLY A 52 1.76 9.76 -9.46
C GLY A 52 2.68 10.67 -8.64
N THR A 53 2.09 11.63 -7.92
CA THR A 53 2.84 12.63 -7.12
C THR A 53 2.55 12.56 -5.63
N GLN A 54 1.45 11.91 -5.22
CA GLN A 54 1.04 11.81 -3.82
C GLN A 54 1.05 10.38 -3.27
N GLY A 55 1.08 9.34 -4.12
CA GLY A 55 1.20 7.94 -3.69
C GLY A 55 -0.12 7.33 -3.20
N SER A 56 -0.02 6.35 -2.31
CA SER A 56 -1.17 5.63 -1.75
C SER A 56 -0.99 5.28 -0.27
N MET A 57 -2.12 4.94 0.37
CA MET A 57 -2.14 4.45 1.74
C MET A 57 -3.14 3.30 1.89
N ALA A 58 -2.83 2.40 2.80
CA ALA A 58 -3.74 1.36 3.27
C ALA A 58 -3.73 1.26 4.79
N VAL A 59 -4.87 0.86 5.34
CA VAL A 59 -5.08 0.61 6.77
C VAL A 59 -5.33 -0.89 6.96
N PHE A 60 -4.57 -1.51 7.85
CA PHE A 60 -4.61 -2.93 8.14
C PHE A 60 -4.95 -3.19 9.61
N ARG A 61 -5.52 -4.36 9.88
CA ARG A 61 -5.80 -4.84 11.25
C ARG A 61 -4.57 -4.99 12.14
N SER A 62 -3.40 -5.22 11.55
CA SER A 62 -2.12 -5.31 12.25
C SER A 62 -0.93 -5.02 11.34
N ARG A 63 0.27 -4.88 11.92
CA ARG A 63 1.53 -4.75 11.18
C ARG A 63 1.84 -6.00 10.36
N GLU A 64 1.66 -7.17 10.94
CA GLU A 64 1.93 -8.45 10.27
C GLU A 64 1.06 -8.61 9.02
N ALA A 65 -0.19 -8.15 9.08
CA ALA A 65 -1.07 -8.12 7.91
C ALA A 65 -0.57 -7.16 6.83
N ALA A 66 -0.11 -5.96 7.21
CA ALA A 66 0.45 -4.99 6.27
C ALA A 66 1.74 -5.51 5.61
N GLU A 67 2.61 -6.17 6.37
CA GLU A 67 3.86 -6.76 5.88
C GLU A 67 3.58 -7.92 4.94
N ARG A 68 2.68 -8.85 5.31
CA ARG A 68 2.27 -9.95 4.43
C ARG A 68 1.64 -9.43 3.14
N PHE A 69 0.80 -8.39 3.23
CA PHE A 69 0.21 -7.77 2.05
C PHE A 69 1.30 -7.23 1.11
N ARG A 70 2.20 -6.37 1.64
CA ARG A 70 3.29 -5.75 0.87
C ARG A 70 4.19 -6.78 0.21
N ASP A 71 4.58 -7.82 0.94
CA ASP A 71 5.60 -8.77 0.49
C ASP A 71 5.15 -9.65 -0.69
N SER A 72 3.84 -9.68 -0.98
CA SER A 72 3.28 -10.35 -2.17
C SER A 72 2.55 -9.40 -3.13
N ASP A 73 2.57 -8.10 -2.87
CA ASP A 73 1.95 -7.10 -3.74
C ASP A 73 2.76 -6.96 -5.06
N PRO A 74 2.14 -7.11 -6.24
CA PRO A 74 2.78 -6.88 -7.53
C PRO A 74 3.49 -5.52 -7.64
N PHE A 75 2.96 -4.46 -7.04
CA PHE A 75 3.66 -3.16 -7.06
C PHE A 75 5.00 -3.21 -6.33
N PHE A 76 5.07 -3.93 -5.21
CA PHE A 76 6.30 -4.04 -4.43
C PHE A 76 7.27 -5.07 -5.04
N THR A 77 6.76 -6.27 -5.34
CA THR A 77 7.57 -7.39 -5.84
C THR A 77 8.14 -7.16 -7.25
N GLU A 78 7.47 -6.36 -8.10
CA GLU A 78 7.99 -5.94 -9.41
C GLU A 78 8.91 -4.71 -9.34
N GLY A 79 9.19 -4.19 -8.14
CA GLY A 79 10.10 -3.05 -7.92
C GLY A 79 9.53 -1.70 -8.38
N LEU A 80 8.20 -1.56 -8.42
CA LEU A 80 7.52 -0.35 -8.92
C LEU A 80 7.32 0.71 -7.82
N VAL A 81 7.36 0.30 -6.56
CA VAL A 81 7.30 1.19 -5.39
C VAL A 81 8.66 1.84 -5.13
N TYR A 82 8.71 3.17 -5.09
CA TYR A 82 9.94 3.90 -4.76
C TYR A 82 10.31 3.74 -3.28
N ARG A 83 9.34 3.92 -2.39
CA ARG A 83 9.50 3.73 -0.95
C ARG A 83 8.25 3.14 -0.32
N SER A 84 8.44 2.09 0.48
CA SER A 84 7.38 1.50 1.31
C SER A 84 7.63 1.82 2.78
N ARG A 85 6.58 2.22 3.50
CA ARG A 85 6.63 2.47 4.95
C ARG A 85 5.43 1.81 5.61
N ILE A 86 5.66 1.07 6.69
CA ILE A 86 4.60 0.50 7.53
C ILE A 86 4.80 1.03 8.95
N LEU A 87 3.79 1.72 9.46
CA LEU A 87 3.78 2.30 10.79
C LEU A 87 2.68 1.64 11.61
N ASP A 88 2.98 1.33 12.86
CA ASP A 88 1.94 0.96 13.82
C ASP A 88 1.06 2.18 14.09
N TRP A 89 -0.24 1.95 14.19
CA TRP A 89 -1.21 3.02 14.35
C TRP A 89 -2.26 2.64 15.39
N ASP A 90 -2.35 3.48 16.42
CA ASP A 90 -3.44 3.45 17.37
C ASP A 90 -4.36 4.67 17.13
N PRO A 91 -5.54 4.48 16.54
CA PRO A 91 -6.46 5.59 16.30
C PRO A 91 -6.92 6.17 17.64
N ILE A 92 -6.87 7.51 17.74
CA ILE A 92 -7.38 8.32 18.88
C ILE A 92 -6.41 8.39 20.08
N VAL A 93 -5.35 7.58 20.12
CA VAL A 93 -4.30 7.68 21.15
C VAL A 93 -3.21 8.66 20.68
N PHE A 94 -3.06 9.79 21.37
CA PHE A 94 -2.01 10.80 21.08
C PHE A 94 -0.71 10.55 21.86
N ALA A 95 -0.83 9.90 23.02
CA ALA A 95 0.26 9.37 23.84
C ALA A 95 -0.33 8.36 24.84
N GLU A 96 0.29 7.19 24.98
CA GLU A 96 0.19 6.47 26.27
C GLU A 96 0.94 7.32 27.30
N SER A 97 0.28 7.60 28.43
CA SER A 97 0.93 8.13 29.64
C SER A 97 1.78 7.06 30.30
#